data_AF-A0A0R3PD60-F1
#
_entry.id   AF-A0A0R3PD60-F1
#
_cell.length_a   1.000
_cell.length_b   1.000
_cell.length_c   1.000
_cell.angle_alpha   90.00
_cell.angle_beta   90.00
_cell.angle_gamma   90.00
#
_symmetry.space_group_name_H-M   'P 1'
#
loop_
_entity.id
_entity.type
_entity.pdbx_description
1 polymer ?
#
loop_
_entity_poly.entity_id
_entity_poly.type
_entity_poly.pdbx_seq_one_letter_code
_entity_poly.pdbx_strand_id
1 'polypeptide(L)'
;MSVSFSSSDVLILEQFMREDGTVLPRQLTGLCKKQQLRLERCVMQAHWAGLFPDKTIPEFDRAGYKRFNRYWNDDMDMYRLKEKKEVGSWFYIKRYRTENQKIDYRKKK
;
A
#
# COMPACT_ATOMS: atom_id res chain seq x y z
N MET A 1 -23.70 7.98 -12.93
CA MET A 1 -23.50 8.01 -11.46
C MET A 1 -22.11 7.53 -11.13
N SER A 2 -21.26 8.39 -10.56
CA SER A 2 -19.95 7.99 -10.05
C SER A 2 -20.12 7.49 -8.61
N VAL A 3 -20.19 6.17 -8.43
CA VAL A 3 -20.18 5.58 -7.09
C VAL A 3 -18.78 5.74 -6.52
N SER A 4 -18.64 6.48 -5.41
CA SER A 4 -17.41 6.59 -4.63
C SER A 4 -17.53 5.73 -3.38
N PHE A 5 -16.70 4.71 -3.25
CA PHE A 5 -16.59 3.88 -2.06
C PHE A 5 -15.12 3.77 -1.64
N SER A 6 -14.91 3.47 -0.37
CA SER A 6 -13.64 3.32 0.34
C SER A 6 -13.49 1.90 0.87
N SER A 7 -12.31 1.54 1.37
CA SER A 7 -12.06 0.25 2.02
C SER A 7 -12.84 0.08 3.34
N SER A 8 -13.34 1.16 3.91
CA SER A 8 -14.16 1.16 5.14
C SER A 8 -15.64 0.86 4.88
N ASP A 9 -16.11 0.98 3.63
CA ASP A 9 -17.52 0.79 3.26
C ASP A 9 -17.89 -0.70 3.12
N VAL A 10 -17.66 -1.47 4.20
CA VAL A 10 -17.78 -2.93 4.23
C VAL A 10 -19.12 -3.45 3.71
N LEU A 11 -20.23 -2.77 4.03
CA LEU A 11 -21.57 -3.17 3.56
C LEU A 11 -21.73 -3.07 2.04
N ILE A 12 -21.09 -2.08 1.40
CA ILE A 12 -21.11 -1.93 -0.05
C ILE A 12 -20.19 -2.98 -0.67
N LEU A 13 -18.99 -3.16 -0.12
CA LEU A 13 -18.02 -4.12 -0.62
C LEU A 13 -18.55 -5.55 -0.57
N GLU A 14 -19.27 -5.93 0.49
CA GLU A 14 -19.84 -7.26 0.66
C GLU A 14 -20.85 -7.63 -0.43
N GLN A 15 -21.59 -6.65 -0.97
CA GLN A 15 -22.52 -6.90 -2.08
C GLN A 15 -21.82 -7.35 -3.37
N PHE A 16 -20.53 -7.07 -3.52
CA PHE A 16 -19.73 -7.43 -4.69
C PHE A 16 -18.76 -8.60 -4.42
N MET A 17 -18.90 -9.27 -3.29
CA MET A 17 -18.07 -10.41 -2.90
C MET A 17 -18.88 -11.71 -2.89
N ARG A 18 -18.17 -12.82 -3.02
CA ARG A 18 -18.68 -14.16 -2.71
C ARG A 18 -18.61 -14.43 -1.21
N GLU A 19 -19.15 -15.56 -0.79
CA GLU A 19 -19.08 -16.01 0.60
C GLU A 19 -17.64 -16.21 1.09
N ASP A 20 -16.74 -16.63 0.21
CA ASP A 20 -15.31 -16.83 0.47
C ASP A 20 -14.48 -15.52 0.53
N GLY A 21 -15.11 -14.36 0.35
CA GLY A 21 -14.45 -13.06 0.37
C GLY A 21 -13.72 -12.68 -0.93
N THR A 22 -13.84 -13.49 -1.99
CA THR A 22 -13.34 -13.14 -3.33
C THR A 22 -14.30 -12.20 -4.05
N VAL A 23 -13.75 -11.31 -4.88
CA VAL A 23 -14.54 -10.33 -5.63
C VAL A 23 -15.25 -11.00 -6.81
N LEU A 24 -16.51 -10.64 -7.04
CA LEU A 24 -17.28 -11.10 -8.19
C LEU A 24 -16.63 -10.62 -9.52
N PRO A 25 -16.64 -11.45 -10.57
CA PRO A 25 -16.09 -11.07 -11.86
C PRO A 25 -16.87 -9.92 -12.48
N ARG A 26 -16.18 -9.08 -13.27
CA ARG A 26 -16.73 -7.86 -13.87
C ARG A 26 -18.02 -8.08 -14.67
N GLN A 27 -18.15 -9.24 -15.31
CA GLN A 27 -19.32 -9.63 -16.08
C GLN A 27 -20.58 -9.73 -15.22
N LEU A 28 -20.43 -10.08 -13.94
CA LEU A 28 -21.54 -10.16 -12.98
C LEU A 28 -21.76 -8.84 -12.25
N THR A 29 -20.68 -8.12 -11.90
CA THR A 29 -20.80 -6.83 -11.20
C THR A 29 -21.35 -5.71 -12.09
N GLY A 30 -21.19 -5.82 -13.42
CA GLY A 30 -21.59 -4.79 -14.38
C GLY A 30 -20.75 -3.51 -14.32
N LEU A 31 -19.68 -3.49 -13.52
CA LEU A 31 -18.84 -2.31 -13.33
C LEU A 31 -17.95 -2.03 -14.55
N CYS A 32 -17.65 -0.76 -14.77
CA CYS A 32 -16.62 -0.41 -15.75
C CYS A 32 -15.24 -0.90 -15.25
N LYS A 33 -14.29 -1.08 -16.17
CA LYS A 33 -12.95 -1.60 -15.83
C LYS A 33 -12.28 -0.82 -14.70
N LYS A 34 -12.38 0.51 -14.71
CA LYS A 34 -11.79 1.38 -13.68
C LYS A 34 -12.44 1.20 -12.31
N GLN A 35 -13.77 1.07 -12.28
CA GLN A 35 -14.52 0.83 -11.04
C GLN A 35 -14.24 -0.55 -10.47
N GLN A 36 -14.21 -1.58 -11.31
CA GLN A 36 -13.87 -2.94 -10.90
C GLN A 36 -12.48 -3.00 -10.25
N LEU A 37 -11.47 -2.38 -10.89
CA LEU A 37 -10.12 -2.32 -10.33
C LEU A 37 -10.06 -1.57 -8.99
N ARG A 38 -10.86 -0.51 -8.84
CA ARG A 38 -10.97 0.21 -7.56
C ARG A 38 -11.63 -0.67 -6.49
N LEU A 39 -12.68 -1.39 -6.84
CA LEU A 39 -13.37 -2.34 -5.97
C LEU A 39 -12.42 -3.43 -5.47
N GLU A 40 -11.68 -4.07 -6.38
CA GLU A 40 -10.68 -5.08 -6.04
C GLU A 40 -9.63 -4.56 -5.05
N ARG A 41 -9.13 -3.34 -5.25
CA ARG A 41 -8.19 -2.70 -4.31
C ARG A 41 -8.83 -2.43 -2.96
N CYS A 42 -10.03 -1.85 -2.91
CA CYS A 42 -10.72 -1.58 -1.65
C CYS A 42 -11.00 -2.87 -0.86
N VAL A 43 -11.42 -3.94 -1.53
CA VAL A 43 -11.65 -5.25 -0.89
C VAL A 43 -10.33 -5.82 -0.34
N MET A 44 -9.26 -5.78 -1.13
CA MET A 44 -7.93 -6.23 -0.68
C MET A 44 -7.44 -5.43 0.55
N GLN A 45 -7.61 -4.12 0.54
CA GLN A 45 -7.29 -3.26 1.68
C GLN A 45 -8.14 -3.60 2.91
N ALA A 46 -9.45 -3.81 2.73
CA ALA A 46 -10.35 -4.17 3.82
C ALA A 46 -9.99 -5.52 4.47
N HIS A 47 -9.60 -6.52 3.66
CA HIS A 47 -9.06 -7.80 4.16
C HIS A 47 -7.81 -7.60 5.00
N TRP A 48 -6.88 -6.76 4.55
CA TRP A 48 -5.65 -6.45 5.29
C TRP A 48 -5.86 -5.54 6.51
N ALA A 49 -6.95 -4.79 6.54
CA ALA A 49 -7.39 -4.02 7.70
C ALA A 49 -8.10 -4.90 8.74
N GLY A 50 -8.39 -6.16 8.42
CA GLY A 50 -9.09 -7.09 9.30
C GLY A 50 -10.60 -6.84 9.37
N LEU A 51 -11.19 -6.20 8.35
CA LEU A 51 -12.61 -5.83 8.35
C LEU A 51 -13.56 -6.98 7.96
N PHE A 52 -13.03 -8.09 7.45
CA PHE A 52 -13.80 -9.28 7.06
C PHE A 52 -13.30 -10.54 7.79
N PRO A 53 -13.52 -10.66 9.11
CA PRO A 53 -12.99 -11.79 9.89
C PRO A 53 -13.48 -13.15 9.38
N ASP A 54 -14.74 -13.23 8.95
CA ASP A 54 -15.38 -14.50 8.55
C ASP A 54 -15.11 -14.89 7.10
N LYS A 55 -14.54 -13.98 6.30
CA LYS A 55 -14.30 -14.17 4.86
C LYS A 55 -12.80 -14.11 4.51
N THR A 56 -11.92 -14.19 5.50
CA THR A 56 -10.48 -14.20 5.24
C THR A 56 -9.99 -15.59 4.90
N ILE A 57 -9.52 -15.74 3.66
CA ILE A 57 -8.95 -16.98 3.14
C ILE A 57 -7.63 -17.25 3.90
N PRO A 58 -7.38 -18.49 4.36
CA PRO A 58 -6.12 -18.86 5.05
C PRO A 58 -4.86 -18.60 4.22
N GLU A 59 -5.02 -18.51 2.90
CA GLU A 59 -3.95 -18.24 1.94
C GLU A 59 -3.44 -16.79 1.98
N PHE A 60 -4.14 -15.88 2.67
CA PHE A 60 -3.58 -14.55 2.93
C PHE A 60 -2.33 -14.68 3.78
N ASP A 61 -1.16 -14.44 3.17
CA ASP A 61 0.12 -14.37 3.86
C ASP A 61 0.09 -13.27 4.94
N ARG A 62 -0.22 -13.69 6.17
CA ARG A 62 -0.17 -12.89 7.39
C ARG A 62 1.14 -13.09 8.14
N ALA A 63 2.17 -13.66 7.53
CA ALA A 63 3.45 -13.87 8.22
C ALA A 63 4.17 -12.53 8.52
N GLY A 64 4.97 -12.53 9.58
CA GLY A 64 5.81 -11.38 9.95
C GLY A 64 4.99 -10.12 10.27
N TYR A 65 5.32 -9.01 9.60
CA TYR A 65 4.65 -7.72 9.82
C TYR A 65 3.23 -7.67 9.22
N LYS A 66 2.88 -8.61 8.32
CA LYS A 66 1.57 -8.62 7.63
C LYS A 66 0.41 -9.05 8.54
N ARG A 67 0.71 -9.58 9.73
CA ARG A 67 -0.30 -9.92 10.75
C ARG A 67 -0.98 -8.70 11.38
N PHE A 68 -0.34 -7.54 11.33
CA PHE A 68 -0.86 -6.33 11.94
C PHE A 68 -1.82 -5.63 10.99
N ASN A 69 -2.93 -5.12 11.54
CA ASN A 69 -3.92 -4.38 10.75
C ASN A 69 -3.30 -3.15 10.11
N ARG A 70 -3.66 -2.91 8.85
CA ARG A 70 -3.21 -1.76 8.06
C ARG A 70 -4.43 -1.00 7.57
N TYR A 71 -4.32 0.32 7.50
CA TYR A 71 -5.41 1.20 7.08
C TYR A 71 -4.91 2.16 5.99
N TRP A 72 -5.83 2.55 5.10
CA TRP A 72 -5.55 3.40 3.94
C TRP A 72 -6.62 4.49 3.86
N ASN A 73 -6.25 5.67 3.39
CA ASN A 73 -7.19 6.76 3.16
C ASN A 73 -7.78 6.69 1.74
N ASP A 74 -7.02 6.12 0.79
CA ASP A 74 -7.36 6.02 -0.62
C ASP A 74 -6.98 4.66 -1.21
N ASP A 75 -7.70 4.23 -2.26
CA ASP A 75 -7.44 2.94 -2.92
C ASP A 75 -6.04 2.87 -3.56
N MET A 76 -5.46 4.02 -3.90
CA MET A 76 -4.13 4.12 -4.49
C MET A 76 -3.02 4.31 -3.45
N ASP A 77 -3.32 4.48 -2.16
CA ASP A 77 -2.31 4.73 -1.11
C ASP A 77 -1.26 3.62 -1.01
N MET A 78 -1.59 2.40 -1.44
CA MET A 78 -0.62 1.31 -1.51
C MET A 78 0.51 1.58 -2.52
N TYR A 79 0.23 2.32 -3.60
CA TYR A 79 1.18 2.59 -4.68
C TYR A 79 1.85 3.96 -4.56
N ARG A 80 1.31 4.86 -3.73
CA ARG A 80 1.89 6.19 -3.52
C ARG A 80 3.19 6.07 -2.75
N LEU A 81 4.29 6.50 -3.35
CA LEU A 81 5.54 6.73 -2.63
C LEU A 81 5.29 7.77 -1.54
N LYS A 82 5.48 7.39 -0.27
CA LYS A 82 5.44 8.32 0.85
C LYS A 82 6.86 8.84 1.11
N GLU A 83 7.07 10.12 0.89
CA GLU A 83 8.26 10.80 1.38
C GLU A 83 8.16 10.96 2.90
N LYS A 84 9.06 10.35 3.67
CA LYS A 84 9.23 10.67 5.09
C LYS A 84 9.99 11.99 5.21
N LYS A 85 9.27 13.08 5.45
CA LYS A 85 9.87 14.35 5.86
C LYS A 85 10.03 14.34 7.38
N GLU A 86 11.21 13.90 7.84
CA GLU A 86 11.57 14.00 9.25
C GLU A 86 12.10 15.41 9.52
N VAL A 87 11.36 16.20 10.32
CA VAL A 87 11.79 17.54 10.72
C VAL A 87 13.06 17.40 11.56
N GLY A 88 14.18 17.88 11.03
CA GLY A 88 15.49 17.83 11.69
C GLY A 88 16.48 16.81 11.12
N SER A 89 16.08 15.95 10.17
CA SER A 89 17.04 15.11 9.44
C SER A 89 17.75 15.94 8.37
N TRP A 90 18.71 16.78 8.78
CA TRP A 90 19.70 17.31 7.86
C TRP A 90 20.32 16.14 7.10
N PHE A 91 20.33 16.26 5.76
CA PHE A 91 20.87 15.27 4.84
C PHE A 91 22.34 14.96 5.13
N TYR A 92 22.63 14.08 6.09
CA TYR A 92 23.91 13.39 6.14
C TYR A 92 23.90 12.38 5.00
N ILE A 93 24.26 12.83 3.80
CA ILE A 93 24.84 11.93 2.82
C ILE A 93 26.10 11.41 3.50
N LYS A 94 26.08 10.16 4.01
CA LYS A 94 27.29 9.49 4.46
C LYS A 94 28.22 9.35 3.26
N ARG A 95 29.09 10.34 3.07
CA ARG A 95 30.24 10.22 2.18
C ARG A 95 31.22 9.33 2.91
N TYR A 96 31.21 8.04 2.58
CA TYR A 96 32.30 7.16 2.95
C TYR A 96 33.60 7.76 2.44
N ARG A 97 34.62 7.79 3.29
CA ARG A 97 35.96 8.25 2.92
C ARG A 97 36.46 7.30 1.85
N THR A 98 36.49 7.71 0.59
CA THR A 98 37.25 7.00 -0.44
C THR A 98 38.71 7.14 -0.06
N GLU A 99 39.25 6.15 0.64
CA GLU A 99 40.68 6.05 0.89
C GLU A 99 41.40 6.08 -0.47
N ASN A 100 42.39 6.97 -0.58
CA ASN A 100 43.30 7.20 -1.72
C ASN A 100 43.03 8.39 -2.65
N GLN A 101 43.01 9.61 -2.10
CA GLN A 101 43.58 10.75 -2.82
C GLN A 101 44.70 11.36 -1.98
N LYS A 102 45.96 11.06 -2.35
CA LYS A 102 47.13 11.78 -1.82
C LYS A 102 47.06 13.21 -2.36
N ILE A 103 46.79 14.17 -1.49
CA ILE A 103 46.93 15.60 -1.80
C ILE A 103 48.34 15.99 -1.35
N ASP A 104 49.25 16.20 -2.30
CA ASP A 104 50.63 16.62 -2.04
C ASP A 104 50.68 18.14 -1.85
N TYR A 105 50.94 18.60 -0.61
CA TYR A 105 51.08 20.02 -0.29
C TYR A 105 52.54 20.45 -0.38
N ARG A 106 53.07 20.55 -1.60
CA ARG A 106 54.34 21.24 -1.82
C ARG A 106 54.08 22.65 -2.36
N LYS A 107 53.94 23.63 -1.46
CA LYS A 107 54.20 25.03 -1.79
C LYS A 107 55.59 25.42 -1.27
N LYS A 108 56.47 25.76 -2.21
CA LYS A 108 57.82 26.32 -2.01
C LYS A 108 57.75 27.60 -1.14
N LYS A 109 58.77 27.77 -0.30
CA LYS A 109 59.14 29.04 0.35
C LYS A 109 59.37 30.15 -0.68
#